data_AF-A0A936U9H4-F1
#
_entry.id   AF-A0A936U9H4-F1
#
_cell.length_a   1.000
_cell.length_b   1.000
_cell.length_c   1.000
_cell.angle_alpha   90.00
_cell.angle_beta   90.00
_cell.angle_gamma   90.00
#
_symmetry.space_group_name_H-M   'P 1'
#
loop_
_entity.id
_entity.type
_entity.pdbx_description
1 polymer ?
#
loop_
_entity_poly.entity_id
_entity_poly.type
_entity_poly.pdbx_seq_one_letter_code
_entity_poly.pdbx_strand_id
1 'polypeptide(L)'
;MATSKASHERLLSSIETTYRLAERNFDRLFAAAATPQAREQVRDLYGAARDAYWKAVVASLEDHSSVVSSIHDDLKRTNRELKKSLESLEDVARTLAVLTEAVKLAASLVTLGAV
;
A
#
# COMPACT_ATOMS: atom_id res chain seq x y z
N MET A 1 -6.22 -12.15 24.92
CA MET A 1 -6.93 -11.70 23.71
C MET A 1 -6.73 -10.20 23.37
N ALA A 2 -5.87 -9.44 24.06
CA ALA A 2 -5.65 -8.01 23.75
C ALA A 2 -4.60 -7.73 22.65
N THR A 3 -3.70 -8.67 22.40
CA THR A 3 -2.58 -8.52 21.44
C THR A 3 -3.03 -8.59 19.97
N SER A 4 -4.01 -9.45 19.66
CA SER A 4 -4.53 -9.65 18.30
C SER A 4 -5.16 -8.39 17.70
N LYS A 5 -6.03 -7.72 18.45
CA LYS A 5 -6.70 -6.49 18.00
C LYS A 5 -5.71 -5.34 17.76
N ALA A 6 -4.72 -5.18 18.65
CA ALA A 6 -3.69 -4.15 18.50
C ALA A 6 -2.73 -4.42 17.32
N SER A 7 -2.48 -5.69 16.98
CA SER A 7 -1.71 -6.05 15.79
C SER A 7 -2.51 -5.80 14.51
N HIS A 8 -3.78 -6.20 14.48
CA HIS A 8 -4.68 -5.95 13.37
C HIS A 8 -4.77 -4.45 13.03
N GLU A 9 -5.06 -3.60 14.02
CA GLU A 9 -5.15 -2.15 13.82
C GLU A 9 -3.85 -1.54 13.28
N ARG A 10 -2.69 -2.03 13.73
CA ARG A 10 -1.37 -1.58 13.26
C ARG A 10 -1.10 -1.99 11.82
N LEU A 11 -1.42 -3.22 11.44
CA LEU A 11 -1.25 -3.73 10.08
C LEU A 11 -2.21 -3.03 9.12
N LEU A 12 -3.48 -2.94 9.51
CA LEU A 12 -4.54 -2.25 8.78
C LEU A 12 -4.18 -0.78 8.53
N SER A 13 -3.68 -0.07 9.54
CA SER A 13 -3.30 1.34 9.41
C SER A 13 -2.20 1.56 8.34
N SER A 14 -1.22 0.66 8.24
CA SER A 14 -0.18 0.75 7.19
C SER A 14 -0.74 0.51 5.80
N ILE A 15 -1.65 -0.46 5.66
CA ILE A 15 -2.33 -0.76 4.38
C ILE A 15 -3.24 0.40 3.98
N GLU A 16 -4.01 0.93 4.93
CA GLU A 16 -4.86 2.11 4.74
C GLU A 16 -4.04 3.33 4.29
N THR A 17 -2.85 3.51 4.86
CA THR A 17 -1.94 4.60 4.46
C THR A 17 -1.57 4.48 3.00
N THR A 18 -1.23 3.28 2.51
CA THR A 18 -0.93 3.05 1.08
C THR A 18 -2.13 3.36 0.20
N TYR A 19 -3.32 2.87 0.57
CA TYR A 19 -4.56 3.17 -0.15
C TYR A 19 -4.84 4.67 -0.22
N ARG A 20 -4.79 5.38 0.92
CA ARG A 20 -5.04 6.83 0.98
C ARG A 20 -4.00 7.63 0.20
N LEU A 21 -2.74 7.20 0.20
CA LEU A 21 -1.70 7.85 -0.61
C LEU A 21 -1.98 7.69 -2.11
N ALA A 22 -2.40 6.48 -2.53
CA ALA A 22 -2.81 6.21 -3.90
C ALA A 22 -4.05 7.02 -4.30
N GLU A 23 -5.09 7.03 -3.46
CA GLU A 23 -6.35 7.76 -3.68
C GLU A 23 -6.12 9.26 -3.81
N ARG A 24 -5.45 9.88 -2.84
CA ARG A 24 -5.23 11.34 -2.81
C ARG A 24 -4.37 11.85 -3.96
N ASN A 25 -3.49 11.01 -4.48
CA ASN A 25 -2.58 11.38 -5.55
C ASN A 25 -2.98 10.77 -6.89
N PHE A 26 -4.12 10.08 -6.95
CA PHE A 26 -4.59 9.43 -8.17
C PHE A 26 -4.67 10.42 -9.33
N ASP A 27 -5.36 11.55 -9.14
CA ASP A 27 -5.51 12.57 -10.19
C ASP A 27 -4.15 13.13 -10.65
N ARG A 28 -3.23 13.35 -9.70
CA ARG A 28 -1.88 13.86 -9.99
C ARG A 28 -1.05 12.85 -10.78
N LEU A 29 -1.03 11.59 -10.34
CA LEU A 29 -0.32 10.51 -11.02
C LEU A 29 -0.92 10.23 -12.40
N PHE A 30 -2.25 10.27 -12.51
CA PHE A 30 -2.96 10.05 -13.76
C PHE A 30 -2.72 11.18 -14.76
N ALA A 31 -2.70 12.43 -14.30
CA ALA A 31 -2.37 13.59 -15.13
C ALA A 31 -0.90 13.59 -15.57
N ALA A 32 0.02 13.21 -14.67
CA ALA A 32 1.46 13.17 -14.94
C ALA A 32 1.87 11.93 -15.75
N ALA A 33 1.05 10.87 -15.78
CA ALA A 33 1.23 9.72 -16.65
C ALA A 33 1.04 10.11 -18.12
N ALA A 34 2.17 10.27 -18.83
CA ALA A 34 2.21 10.67 -20.23
C ALA A 34 1.74 9.57 -21.19
N THR A 35 1.90 8.30 -20.82
CA THR A 35 1.56 7.15 -21.68
C THR A 35 0.26 6.47 -21.26
N PRO A 36 -0.49 5.88 -22.21
CA PRO A 36 -1.67 5.07 -21.90
C PRO A 36 -1.39 3.94 -20.91
N GLN A 37 -0.22 3.29 -21.04
CA GLN A 37 0.22 2.20 -20.18
C GLN A 37 0.47 2.67 -18.74
N ALA A 38 1.08 3.84 -18.55
CA ALA A 38 1.27 4.40 -17.22
C ALA A 38 -0.06 4.75 -16.55
N ARG A 39 -1.04 5.25 -17.32
CA ARG A 39 -2.40 5.56 -16.84
C ARG A 39 -3.17 4.31 -16.43
N GLU A 40 -3.04 3.24 -17.21
CA GLU A 40 -3.59 1.93 -16.87
C GLU A 40 -2.95 1.40 -15.58
N GLN A 41 -1.62 1.48 -15.47
CA GLN A 41 -0.91 1.10 -14.26
C GLN A 41 -1.37 1.89 -13.03
N VAL A 42 -1.62 3.21 -13.12
CA VAL A 42 -2.17 3.99 -11.99
C VAL A 42 -3.52 3.43 -11.53
N ARG A 43 -4.41 3.10 -12.49
CA ARG A 43 -5.73 2.53 -12.20
C ARG A 43 -5.63 1.16 -11.56
N ASP A 44 -4.78 0.29 -12.09
CA ASP A 44 -4.56 -1.06 -11.56
C ASP A 44 -3.99 -1.01 -10.15
N LEU A 45 -3.00 -0.14 -9.92
CA LEU A 45 -2.41 0.05 -8.59
C LEU A 45 -3.41 0.58 -7.59
N TYR A 46 -4.25 1.54 -7.99
CA TYR A 46 -5.32 2.05 -7.14
C TYR A 46 -6.35 0.95 -6.81
N GLY A 47 -6.79 0.18 -7.80
CA GLY A 47 -7.69 -0.95 -7.61
C GLY A 47 -7.12 -1.99 -6.66
N ALA A 48 -5.87 -2.40 -6.89
CA ALA A 48 -5.18 -3.37 -6.04
C ALA A 48 -4.95 -2.85 -4.61
N ALA A 49 -4.64 -1.57 -4.42
CA ALA A 49 -4.54 -0.96 -3.10
C ALA A 49 -5.88 -0.98 -2.35
N ARG A 50 -6.97 -0.66 -3.06
CA ARG A 50 -8.34 -0.67 -2.53
C ARG A 50 -8.77 -2.08 -2.12
N ASP A 51 -8.49 -3.06 -2.97
CA ASP A 51 -8.82 -4.46 -2.72
C ASP A 51 -8.01 -5.02 -1.55
N ALA A 52 -6.71 -4.69 -1.46
CA ALA A 52 -5.90 -5.04 -0.31
C ALA A 52 -6.46 -4.43 0.98
N TYR A 53 -6.84 -3.15 0.97
CA TYR A 53 -7.45 -2.50 2.13
C TYR A 53 -8.78 -3.16 2.53
N TRP A 54 -9.71 -3.39 1.60
CA TRP A 54 -10.98 -4.02 1.96
C TRP A 54 -10.81 -5.45 2.47
N LYS A 55 -9.91 -6.22 1.87
CA LYS A 55 -9.56 -7.55 2.38
C LYS A 55 -8.94 -7.47 3.78
N ALA A 56 -8.07 -6.49 4.03
CA ALA A 56 -7.49 -6.23 5.34
C ALA A 56 -8.56 -5.87 6.38
N VAL A 57 -9.59 -5.09 6.02
CA VAL A 57 -10.70 -4.71 6.90
C VAL A 57 -11.58 -5.91 7.26
N VAL A 58 -11.86 -6.78 6.27
CA VAL A 58 -12.72 -7.95 6.47
C VAL A 58 -11.97 -9.10 7.16
N ALA A 59 -10.67 -9.23 6.92
CA ALA A 59 -9.83 -10.23 7.54
C ALA A 59 -9.46 -9.85 8.99
N SER A 60 -9.28 -10.86 9.84
CA SER A 60 -8.55 -10.66 11.10
C SER A 60 -7.07 -10.74 10.78
N LEU A 61 -6.33 -9.65 10.98
CA LEU A 61 -4.90 -9.60 10.68
C LEU A 61 -4.10 -9.87 11.95
N GLU A 62 -3.35 -10.96 11.97
CA GLU A 62 -2.52 -11.32 13.10
C GLU A 62 -1.04 -11.37 12.73
N ASP A 63 -0.21 -10.85 13.63
CA ASP A 63 1.24 -10.81 13.49
C ASP A 63 1.84 -12.10 14.09
N HIS A 64 1.49 -13.24 13.49
CA HIS A 64 1.87 -14.57 13.98
C HIS A 64 3.31 -14.96 13.63
N SER A 65 3.96 -14.21 12.75
CA SER A 65 5.26 -14.57 12.19
C SER A 65 6.13 -13.34 12.05
N SER A 66 7.44 -13.51 12.32
CA SER A 66 8.45 -12.48 12.06
C SER A 66 8.45 -11.99 10.61
N VAL A 67 7.94 -12.81 9.68
CA VAL A 67 7.72 -12.43 8.28
C VAL A 67 6.66 -11.34 8.16
N VAL A 68 5.53 -11.43 8.87
CA VAL A 68 4.47 -10.41 8.85
C VAL A 68 5.00 -9.10 9.44
N SER A 69 5.70 -9.16 10.57
CA SER A 69 6.35 -7.97 11.15
C SER A 69 7.37 -7.33 10.19
N SER A 70 8.20 -8.14 9.52
CA SER A 70 9.19 -7.63 8.55
C SER A 70 8.52 -6.95 7.35
N ILE A 71 7.48 -7.56 6.77
CA ILE A 71 6.74 -6.96 5.65
C ILE A 71 6.03 -5.69 6.11
N HIS A 72 5.55 -5.63 7.36
CA HIS A 72 4.96 -4.41 7.93
C HIS A 72 5.97 -3.25 8.02
N ASP A 73 7.18 -3.53 8.49
CA ASP A 73 8.24 -2.52 8.56
C ASP A 73 8.69 -2.07 7.17
N ASP A 74 8.81 -3.00 6.22
CA ASP A 74 9.10 -2.70 4.82
C ASP A 74 7.99 -1.85 4.18
N LEU A 75 6.72 -2.16 4.46
CA LEU A 75 5.59 -1.35 3.99
C LEU A 75 5.64 0.06 4.58
N LYS A 76 5.97 0.21 5.86
CA LYS A 76 6.12 1.53 6.50
C LYS A 76 7.30 2.32 5.94
N ARG A 77 8.39 1.67 5.57
CA ARG A 77 9.52 2.32 4.88
C ARG A 77 9.09 2.77 3.48
N THR A 78 8.45 1.88 2.73
CA THR A 78 8.00 2.14 1.36
C THR A 78 6.93 3.24 1.32
N ASN A 79 5.99 3.28 2.26
CA ASN A 79 5.01 4.38 2.38
C ASN A 79 5.66 5.73 2.66
N ARG A 80 6.76 5.76 3.45
CA ARG A 80 7.52 6.99 3.70
C ARG A 80 8.27 7.45 2.45
N GLU A 81 8.85 6.52 1.69
CA GLU A 81 9.49 6.84 0.41
C GLU A 81 8.45 7.31 -0.63
N LEU A 82 7.32 6.61 -0.73
CA LEU A 82 6.21 6.96 -1.61
C LEU A 82 5.73 8.38 -1.33
N LYS A 83 5.55 8.73 -0.05
CA LYS A 83 5.15 10.09 0.33
C LYS A 83 6.16 11.14 -0.14
N LYS A 84 7.46 10.90 0.02
CA LYS A 84 8.51 11.81 -0.48
C LYS A 84 8.50 11.93 -2.00
N SER A 85 8.37 10.82 -2.71
CA SER A 85 8.29 10.80 -4.18
C SER A 85 7.05 11.53 -4.70
N LEU A 86 5.92 11.42 -3.98
CA LEU A 86 4.68 12.14 -4.30
C LEU A 86 4.76 13.64 -3.99
N GLU A 87 5.61 14.06 -3.05
CA GLU A 87 5.83 15.48 -2.75
C GLU A 87 6.63 16.19 -3.85
N SER A 88 7.64 15.54 -4.43
CA SER A 88 8.41 16.12 -5.54
C SER A 88 7.73 15.92 -6.89
N LEU A 89 7.10 14.76 -7.13
CA LEU A 89 6.47 14.36 -8.40
C LEU A 89 7.36 14.55 -9.65
N GLU A 90 8.68 14.72 -9.46
CA GLU A 90 9.64 14.92 -10.54
C GLU A 90 9.76 13.69 -11.45
N ASP A 91 9.63 12.49 -10.86
CA ASP A 91 9.74 11.23 -11.58
C ASP A 91 8.50 10.35 -11.30
N VAL A 92 7.54 10.43 -12.22
CA VAL A 92 6.30 9.66 -12.19
C VAL A 92 6.61 8.16 -12.29
N ALA A 93 7.57 7.75 -13.13
CA ALA A 93 7.90 6.34 -13.31
C ALA A 93 8.47 5.74 -12.02
N ARG A 94 9.37 6.46 -11.35
CA ARG A 94 9.87 6.08 -10.02
C ARG A 94 8.74 6.05 -8.99
N THR A 95 7.87 7.04 -8.98
CA THR A 95 6.74 7.10 -8.04
C THR A 95 5.78 5.92 -8.23
N LEU A 96 5.49 5.55 -9.47
CA LEU A 96 4.68 4.37 -9.79
C LEU A 96 5.39 3.06 -9.40
N ALA A 97 6.71 2.98 -9.53
CA ALA A 97 7.47 1.82 -9.07
C ALA A 97 7.38 1.66 -7.53
N VAL A 98 7.57 2.74 -6.77
CA VAL A 98 7.44 2.73 -5.31
C VAL A 98 6.00 2.43 -4.88
N LEU A 99 5.00 2.97 -5.57
CA LEU A 99 3.59 2.66 -5.33
C LEU A 99 3.31 1.17 -5.60
N THR A 100 3.87 0.61 -6.68
CA THR A 100 3.75 -0.81 -7.01
C THR A 100 4.29 -1.69 -5.89
N GLU A 101 5.47 -1.35 -5.36
CA GLU A 101 6.07 -2.07 -4.25
C GLU A 101 5.21 -1.97 -2.98
N ALA A 102 4.72 -0.78 -2.65
CA ALA A 102 3.86 -0.58 -1.48
C ALA A 102 2.57 -1.42 -1.57
N VAL A 103 1.92 -1.44 -2.74
CA VAL A 103 0.71 -2.23 -2.98
C VAL A 103 0.98 -3.73 -2.91
N LYS A 104 2.12 -4.20 -3.44
CA LYS A 104 2.53 -5.61 -3.31
C LYS A 104 2.75 -6.01 -1.86
N LEU A 105 3.49 -5.20 -1.10
CA LEU A 105 3.74 -5.43 0.33
C LEU A 105 2.43 -5.44 1.13
N ALA A 106 1.51 -4.53 0.83
CA ALA A 106 0.18 -4.51 1.44
C ALA A 106 -0.62 -5.78 1.12
N ALA A 107 -0.64 -6.23 -0.13
CA ALA A 107 -1.32 -7.47 -0.52
C ALA A 107 -0.68 -8.72 0.12
N SER A 108 0.65 -8.75 0.25
CA SER A 108 1.36 -9.81 0.96
C SER A 108 1.02 -9.84 2.44
N LEU A 109 0.94 -8.67 3.10
CA LEU A 109 0.50 -8.58 4.50
C LEU A 109 -0.90 -9.13 4.70
N VAL A 110 -1.82 -8.78 3.81
CA VAL A 110 -3.19 -9.32 3.87
C VAL A 110 -3.17 -10.83 3.70
N THR A 111 -2.43 -11.34 2.72
CA THR A 111 -2.42 -12.78 2.41
C THR A 111 -1.79 -13.61 3.53
N LEU A 112 -0.72 -13.10 4.16
CA LEU A 112 0.02 -13.82 5.18
C LEU A 112 -0.50 -13.57 6.60
N GLY A 113 -1.08 -12.39 6.84
CA GLY A 113 -1.61 -12.00 8.14
C GLY A 113 -3.08 -12.33 8.33
N ALA A 114 -3.85 -12.54 7.25
CA ALA A 114 -5.25 -12.94 7.37
C ALA A 114 -5.36 -14.36 7.93
N VAL A 115 -6.14 -14.50 9.00
CA VAL A 115 -6.52 -15.78 9.63
C VAL A 115 -8.02 -16.03 9.57
#